data_AF-A0A7C6JRK0-F1
#
_entry.id   AF-A0A7C6JRK0-F1
#
_cell.length_a   1.000
_cell.length_b   1.000
_cell.length_c   1.000
_cell.angle_alpha   90.00
_cell.angle_beta   90.00
_cell.angle_gamma   90.00
#
_symmetry.space_group_name_H-M   'P 1'
#
loop_
_entity.id
_entity.type
_entity.pdbx_description
1 polymer ?
#
loop_
_entity_poly.entity_id
_entity_poly.type
_entity_poly.pdbx_seq_one_letter_code
_entity_poly.pdbx_strand_id
1 'polypeptide(L)' 'MPILSGFVEAAMGEAKYRILTDGSIYGEIPSCPGVWANENSLEECREVLQEVLEEWLILVKNC' A
#
# COMPACT_ATOMS: atom_id res chain seq x y z
N MET A 1 -4.11 -1.24 -15.39
CA MET A 1 -4.19 0.09 -16.04
C MET A 1 -4.09 1.10 -14.91
N PRO A 2 -2.94 1.74 -14.66
CA PRO A 2 -2.80 2.59 -13.49
C PRO A 2 -3.23 4.01 -13.85
N ILE A 3 -4.30 4.47 -13.22
CA ILE A 3 -4.62 5.90 -13.15
C ILE A 3 -3.55 6.50 -12.20
N LEU A 4 -2.60 7.26 -12.74
CA LEU A 4 -1.38 7.80 -12.09
C LEU A 4 -0.24 6.79 -11.79
N SER A 5 0.33 6.16 -12.83
CA SER A 5 1.45 5.21 -12.67
C SER A 5 2.66 5.76 -11.90
N GLY A 6 3.09 6.99 -12.15
CA GLY A 6 4.32 7.52 -11.55
C GLY A 6 4.24 7.82 -10.04
N PHE A 7 3.10 8.30 -9.55
CA PHE A 7 2.93 8.54 -8.10
C PHE A 7 2.78 7.22 -7.35
N VAL A 8 1.94 6.32 -7.86
CA VAL A 8 1.71 5.01 -7.25
C VAL A 8 3.02 4.24 -7.19
N GLU A 9 3.80 4.21 -8.27
CA GLU A 9 5.11 3.55 -8.30
C GLU A 9 6.10 4.16 -7.31
N ALA A 10 6.17 5.49 -7.20
CA ALA A 10 7.06 6.16 -6.25
C ALA A 10 6.67 5.87 -4.79
N ALA A 11 5.37 5.97 -4.45
CA ALA A 11 4.87 5.69 -3.11
C ALA A 11 5.04 4.22 -2.72
N MET A 12 4.76 3.29 -3.64
CA MET A 12 5.02 1.86 -3.43
C MET A 12 6.51 1.54 -3.26
N GLY A 13 7.40 2.35 -3.86
CA GLY A 13 8.85 2.26 -3.63
C GLY A 13 9.28 2.61 -2.20
N GLU A 14 8.45 3.34 -1.44
CA GLU A 14 8.67 3.68 -0.03
C GLU A 14 8.01 2.69 0.95
N ALA A 15 7.30 1.68 0.42
CA ALA A 15 6.58 0.71 1.23
C ALA A 15 7.52 -0.04 2.19
N LYS A 16 7.08 -0.20 3.44
CA LYS A 16 7.78 -0.95 4.48
C LYS A 16 6.98 -2.18 4.84
N TYR A 17 7.65 -3.33 4.86
CA TYR A 17 7.05 -4.61 5.19
C TYR A 17 7.63 -5.16 6.50
N ARG A 18 6.79 -5.77 7.33
CA ARG A 18 7.19 -6.43 8.58
C ARG A 18 6.36 -7.69 8.78
N ILE A 19 7.00 -8.75 9.28
CA ILE A 19 6.31 -9.97 9.67
C ILE A 19 5.78 -9.80 11.10
N LEU A 20 4.51 -10.07 11.32
CA LEU A 20 3.85 -10.01 12.61
C LEU A 20 3.98 -11.34 13.38
N THR A 21 3.57 -11.33 14.65
CA THR A 21 3.70 -12.50 15.55
C THR A 21 2.83 -13.68 15.13
N ASP A 22 1.75 -13.44 14.38
CA ASP A 22 0.87 -14.48 13.83
C ASP A 22 1.36 -15.02 12.47
N GLY A 23 2.49 -14.53 11.96
CA GLY A 23 3.06 -14.93 10.68
C GLY A 23 2.55 -14.15 9.48
N SER A 24 1.61 -13.21 9.69
CA SER A 24 1.13 -12.33 8.62
C SER A 24 2.16 -11.24 8.27
N ILE A 25 2.05 -10.68 7.07
CA ILE A 25 2.92 -9.64 6.53
C ILE A 25 2.15 -8.34 6.50
N TYR A 26 2.59 -7.42 7.37
CA TYR A 26 2.10 -6.06 7.42
C TYR A 26 2.90 -5.16 6.48
N GLY A 27 2.21 -4.45 5.60
CA GLY A 27 2.76 -3.44 4.71
C GLY A 27 2.20 -2.06 5.02
N GLU A 28 3.03 -1.03 5.03
CA GLU A 28 2.62 0.38 5.22
C GLU A 28 3.40 1.30 4.27
N ILE A 29 2.81 2.45 3.92
CA ILE A 29 3.50 3.52 3.19
C ILE A 29 3.63 4.73 4.12
N PRO A 30 4.82 5.03 4.67
CA PRO A 30 4.99 6.10 5.65
C PRO A 30 4.56 7.49 5.18
N SER A 31 4.70 7.76 3.87
CA SER A 31 4.29 9.02 3.25
C SER A 31 2.79 9.12 2.98
N CYS A 32 2.04 8.03 3.12
CA CYS A 32 0.58 7.97 2.96
C CYS A 32 -0.08 7.46 4.24
N PRO A 33 -0.26 8.33 5.26
CA PRO A 33 -0.86 7.93 6.53
C PRO A 33 -2.24 7.29 6.35
N GLY A 34 -2.42 6.12 6.98
CA GLY A 34 -3.65 5.33 6.88
C GLY A 34 -3.66 4.31 5.74
N VAL A 35 -2.65 4.29 4.87
CA VAL A 35 -2.47 3.26 3.84
C VAL A 35 -1.64 2.11 4.39
N TRP A 36 -2.26 0.95 4.57
CA TRP A 36 -1.62 -0.27 5.03
C TRP A 36 -2.37 -1.52 4.54
N ALA A 37 -1.70 -2.66 4.56
CA ALA A 37 -2.24 -3.97 4.24
C ALA A 37 -1.70 -5.02 5.22
N ASN A 38 -2.43 -6.11 5.43
CA ASN A 38 -1.95 -7.24 6.21
C ASN A 38 -2.42 -8.57 5.60
N GLU A 39 -1.49 -9.31 5.00
CA GLU A 39 -1.80 -10.52 4.24
C GLU A 39 -0.87 -11.69 4.60
N ASN A 40 -1.19 -12.89 4.13
CA ASN A 40 -0.42 -14.09 4.46
C ASN A 40 0.85 -14.28 3.60
N SER A 41 0.99 -13.49 2.53
CA SER A 41 2.14 -13.53 1.63
C SER A 41 2.61 -12.12 1.24
N LEU A 42 3.89 -12.00 0.86
CA LEU A 42 4.46 -10.69 0.49
C LEU A 42 3.86 -10.15 -0.82
N GLU A 43 3.53 -11.06 -1.73
CA GLU A 43 2.94 -10.74 -3.03
C GLU A 43 1.52 -10.19 -2.84
N GLU A 44 0.65 -10.90 -2.12
CA GLU A 44 -0.70 -10.42 -1.79
C GLU A 44 -0.65 -9.13 -0.99
N CYS A 45 0.24 -9.02 0.01
CA CYS A 45 0.40 -7.79 0.79
C CYS A 45 0.74 -6.60 -0.10
N ARG A 46 1.62 -6.79 -1.09
CA ARG A 46 2.00 -5.75 -2.05
C ARG A 46 0.84 -5.37 -2.98
N GLU A 47 0.08 -6.34 -3.46
CA GLU A 47 -1.09 -6.12 -4.32
C GLU A 47 -2.17 -5.32 -3.57
N VAL A 48 -2.57 -5.79 -2.39
CA VAL A 48 -3.57 -5.11 -1.54
C VAL A 48 -3.10 -3.73 -1.11
N LEU A 49 -1.82 -3.57 -0.76
CA LEU A 49 -1.27 -2.26 -0.39
C LEU A 49 -1.36 -1.24 -1.55
N GLN A 50 -1.16 -1.70 -2.79
CA GLN A 50 -1.32 -0.86 -3.97
C GLN A 50 -2.80 -0.49 -4.20
N GLU A 51 -3.72 -1.44 -4.04
CA GLU A 51 -5.17 -1.17 -4.16
C GLU A 51 -5.63 -0.12 -3.14
N VAL A 52 -5.25 -0.29 -1.88
CA VAL A 52 -5.58 0.65 -0.80
C VAL A 52 -4.96 2.03 -1.06
N LEU A 53 -3.75 2.10 -1.62
CA LEU A 53 -3.11 3.36 -2.02
C LEU A 53 -3.91 4.07 -3.13
N GLU A 54 -4.36 3.33 -4.14
CA GLU A 54 -5.17 3.86 -5.25
C GLU A 54 -6.52 4.38 -4.74
N GLU A 55 -7.18 3.65 -3.84
CA GLU A 55 -8.42 4.10 -3.18
C GLU A 55 -8.20 5.35 -2.31
N TRP A 56 -7.12 5.36 -1.53
CA TRP A 56 -6.75 6.52 -0.70
C TRP A 56 -6.53 7.78 -1.55
N LEU A 57 -5.90 7.64 -2.72
CA LEU A 57 -5.73 8.76 -3.64
C LEU A 57 -7.06 9.34 -4.13
N ILE A 58 -8.04 8.48 -4.42
CA ILE A 58 -9.38 8.92 -4.83
C ILE A 58 -10.05 9.73 -3.70
N LEU A 59 -9.88 9.30 -2.45
CA LEU A 59 -10.47 9.99 -1.29
C LEU A 59 -9.78 11.33 -1.00
N VAL A 60 -8.44 11.39 -1.07
CA VAL A 60 -7.66 12.58 -0.67
C VAL A 60 -7.53 13.62 -1.79
N LYS A 61 -7.61 13.21 -3.06
CA LYS A 61 -7.55 14.13 -4.23
C LYS A 61 -8.92 14.65 -4.69
N ASN A 62 -10.01 14.26 -4.05
CA ASN A 62 -11.36 14.79 -4.31
C ASN A 62 -11.72 16.03 -3.47
N CYS A 63 -10.73 16.83 -3.08
CA CYS A 63 -10.94 18.15 -2.45
C CYS A 63 -10.70 19.29 -3.43
#